data_AF-A0A1E7FHP9-F1
#
_entry.id   AF-A0A1E7FHP9-F1
#
_cell.length_a   1.000
_cell.length_b   1.000
_cell.length_c   1.000
_cell.angle_alpha   90.00
_cell.angle_beta   90.00
_cell.angle_gamma   90.00
#
_symmetry.space_group_name_H-M   'P 1'
#
loop_
_entity.id
_entity.type
_entity.pdbx_description
1 polymer ?
#
loop_
_entity_poly.entity_id
_entity_poly.type
_entity_poly.pdbx_seq_one_letter_code
_entity_poly.pdbx_strand_id
1 'polypeptide(L)'
;MMMSPRIVLLLSLIITAAAAWSLPNVPTSSRTSTITEAQSAVALSNNQLLRRNFISETTAALFSASTILPLATMMVNPKPASAAAATKSSITPDAALTQWKASVVAIDTLLDRWDTLAGGDAIRKELGTANFGTETSPLFQIQKAFKVLRDNDDSISDLVEFTEQSEEFTNALNRADTMAYSANFAGGSGKPTPPKVYTDKAKIEVQDMKRIAKSISSLLVTPP
;
A
#
# COMPACT_ATOMS: atom_id res chain seq x y z
N MET A 1 -11.60 -56.65 -43.42
CA MET A 1 -13.02 -56.53 -43.06
C MET A 1 -13.29 -57.49 -41.91
N MET A 2 -13.21 -57.01 -40.65
CA MET A 2 -13.50 -57.70 -39.38
C MET A 2 -13.51 -56.61 -38.30
N MET A 3 -14.69 -56.08 -37.95
CA MET A 3 -15.43 -56.40 -36.72
C MET A 3 -14.73 -56.02 -35.40
N SER A 4 -15.12 -54.85 -34.88
CA SER A 4 -14.93 -54.46 -33.49
C SER A 4 -15.94 -55.16 -32.57
N PRO A 5 -15.57 -55.52 -31.33
CA PRO A 5 -16.51 -55.65 -30.23
C PRO A 5 -16.58 -54.33 -29.45
N ARG A 6 -17.78 -53.73 -29.38
CA ARG A 6 -18.07 -52.64 -28.43
C ARG A 6 -18.27 -53.25 -27.04
N ILE A 7 -17.38 -52.96 -26.09
CA ILE A 7 -17.61 -53.32 -24.68
C ILE A 7 -18.43 -52.18 -24.05
N VAL A 8 -19.70 -52.49 -23.78
CA VAL A 8 -20.57 -51.68 -22.92
C VAL A 8 -20.35 -52.15 -21.49
N LEU A 9 -19.94 -51.25 -20.59
CA LEU A 9 -19.74 -51.57 -19.18
C LEU A 9 -20.68 -50.72 -18.32
N LEU A 10 -21.54 -51.38 -17.56
CA LEU A 10 -22.60 -50.75 -16.78
C LEU A 10 -22.08 -50.07 -15.51
N LEU A 11 -22.58 -48.86 -15.30
CA LEU A 11 -23.20 -48.36 -14.07
C LEU A 11 -22.92 -49.13 -12.75
N SER A 12 -22.19 -48.48 -11.82
CA SER A 12 -22.34 -48.71 -10.38
C SER A 12 -22.27 -47.40 -9.60
N LEU A 13 -23.44 -46.94 -9.15
CA LEU A 13 -23.60 -45.77 -8.31
C LEU A 13 -23.36 -46.17 -6.84
N ILE A 14 -22.34 -45.61 -6.18
CA ILE A 14 -22.13 -45.78 -4.74
C ILE A 14 -22.43 -44.46 -4.04
N ILE A 15 -23.58 -44.41 -3.35
CA ILE A 15 -23.94 -43.33 -2.43
C ILE A 15 -23.44 -43.73 -1.05
N THR A 16 -22.42 -43.04 -0.52
CA THR A 16 -21.99 -43.20 0.86
C THR A 16 -22.68 -42.17 1.74
N ALA A 17 -23.57 -42.63 2.63
CA ALA A 17 -24.33 -41.78 3.53
C ALA A 17 -23.51 -41.29 4.73
N ALA A 18 -24.03 -40.27 5.41
CA ALA A 18 -23.38 -39.49 6.45
C ALA A 18 -22.85 -40.27 7.67
N ALA A 19 -21.76 -39.75 8.25
CA ALA A 19 -21.43 -39.91 9.66
C ALA A 19 -21.45 -38.53 10.33
N ALA A 20 -22.49 -38.25 11.13
CA ALA A 20 -22.59 -37.03 11.91
C ALA A 20 -21.68 -37.12 13.15
N TRP A 21 -20.86 -36.09 13.37
CA TRP A 21 -20.06 -35.95 14.60
C TRP A 21 -20.70 -34.87 15.47
N SER A 22 -21.31 -35.30 16.57
CA SER A 22 -22.04 -34.44 17.50
C SER A 22 -21.12 -33.53 18.32
N LEU A 23 -21.52 -32.28 18.51
CA LEU A 23 -20.87 -31.32 19.40
C LEU A 23 -21.25 -31.59 20.87
N PRO A 24 -20.30 -31.50 21.83
CA PRO A 24 -20.61 -31.38 23.25
C PRO A 24 -21.13 -29.98 23.63
N ASN A 25 -22.00 -29.92 24.64
CA ASN A 25 -22.80 -28.75 25.03
C ASN A 25 -22.00 -27.52 25.52
N VAL A 26 -22.54 -26.34 25.20
CA VAL A 26 -22.31 -25.08 25.94
C VAL A 26 -23.24 -25.02 27.16
N PRO A 27 -22.75 -24.74 28.38
CA PRO A 27 -23.61 -24.44 29.53
C PRO A 27 -24.02 -22.95 29.54
N THR A 28 -25.24 -22.66 29.11
CA THR A 28 -25.88 -21.35 29.39
C THR A 28 -26.29 -21.27 30.85
N SER A 29 -25.74 -20.30 31.58
CA SER A 29 -26.23 -19.90 32.91
C SER A 29 -27.00 -18.58 32.79
N SER A 30 -28.31 -18.62 33.04
CA SER A 30 -29.18 -17.44 33.08
C SER A 30 -29.64 -17.19 34.50
N ARG A 31 -29.35 -15.98 35.03
CA ARG A 31 -30.02 -15.48 36.24
C ARG A 31 -30.43 -14.02 36.06
N THR A 32 -31.73 -13.81 35.98
CA THR A 32 -32.39 -12.50 35.93
C THR A 32 -32.52 -11.89 37.32
N SER A 33 -32.33 -10.57 37.45
CA SER A 33 -32.89 -9.75 38.54
C SER A 33 -33.11 -8.30 38.09
N THR A 34 -34.35 -8.05 37.67
CA THR A 34 -35.16 -6.82 37.84
C THR A 34 -34.91 -6.11 39.19
N ILE A 35 -34.93 -4.78 39.39
CA ILE A 35 -35.33 -3.52 38.69
C ILE A 35 -34.24 -2.46 39.09
N THR A 36 -33.94 -1.32 38.41
CA THR A 36 -34.78 -0.11 38.20
C THR A 36 -34.35 0.80 37.02
N GLU A 37 -35.31 1.63 36.62
CA GLU A 37 -35.39 2.80 35.74
C GLU A 37 -34.58 4.05 36.17
N ALA A 38 -33.82 4.66 35.25
CA ALA A 38 -33.82 6.11 34.94
C ALA A 38 -32.77 6.49 33.86
N GLN A 39 -33.10 7.55 33.08
CA GLN A 39 -32.25 8.31 32.12
C GLN A 39 -32.11 7.78 30.69
N SER A 40 -33.13 8.09 29.89
CA SER A 40 -33.00 8.28 28.44
C SER A 40 -32.29 9.61 28.12
N ALA A 41 -31.12 9.58 27.47
CA ALA A 41 -30.62 10.58 26.51
C ALA A 41 -29.18 10.25 26.05
N VAL A 42 -28.74 10.82 24.91
CA VAL A 42 -27.35 10.81 24.39
C VAL A 42 -26.85 9.40 23.98
N ALA A 43 -27.13 8.90 22.78
CA ALA A 43 -26.74 9.39 21.45
C ALA A 43 -25.22 9.50 21.20
N LEU A 44 -24.78 8.98 20.05
CA LEU A 44 -23.46 9.10 19.40
C LEU A 44 -22.38 9.97 20.09
N SER A 45 -21.23 9.35 20.45
CA SER A 45 -19.87 9.80 20.08
C SER A 45 -18.80 9.15 20.98
N ASN A 46 -18.03 8.20 20.44
CA ASN A 46 -16.83 7.63 21.10
C ASN A 46 -15.58 7.66 20.20
N ASN A 47 -15.58 8.46 19.13
CA ASN A 47 -14.48 8.57 18.15
C ASN A 47 -13.99 10.02 17.94
N GLN A 48 -14.08 10.86 18.97
CA GLN A 48 -13.78 12.31 18.91
C GLN A 48 -12.75 12.80 19.95
N LEU A 49 -12.03 11.91 20.65
CA LEU A 49 -11.18 12.29 21.81
C LEU A 49 -9.66 12.09 21.62
N LEU A 50 -9.14 12.23 20.40
CA LEU A 50 -7.69 12.29 20.13
C LEU A 50 -7.29 13.37 19.10
N ARG A 51 -8.01 14.51 19.03
CA ARG A 51 -7.58 15.67 18.24
C ARG A 51 -7.73 17.00 19.01
N ARG A 52 -6.64 17.76 19.04
CA ARG A 52 -6.46 19.16 19.48
C ARG A 52 -6.40 19.40 20.99
N ASN A 53 -5.23 19.87 21.44
CA ASN A 53 -4.92 21.09 22.20
C ASN A 53 -3.40 21.01 22.50
N PHE A 54 -2.56 22.06 22.49
CA PHE A 54 -2.75 23.49 22.72
C PHE A 54 -1.96 24.36 21.72
N ILE A 55 -2.42 25.59 21.50
CA ILE A 55 -1.65 26.69 20.91
C ILE A 55 -1.53 27.80 21.97
N SER A 56 -0.33 28.40 22.06
CA SER A 56 0.01 29.66 22.75
C SER A 56 -0.20 29.75 24.27
N GLU A 57 0.85 30.20 24.97
CA GLU A 57 0.86 31.61 25.39
C GLU A 57 2.26 32.16 25.68
N THR A 58 2.33 33.48 25.84
CA THR A 58 3.51 34.35 25.65
C THR A 58 4.07 34.83 27.00
N THR A 59 5.39 35.07 27.10
CA THR A 59 6.09 36.10 27.92
C THR A 59 7.58 35.73 28.03
N ALA A 60 8.56 36.62 28.26
CA ALA A 60 8.65 38.07 28.08
C ALA A 60 10.14 38.41 27.85
N ALA A 61 10.44 39.58 27.29
CA ALA A 61 11.81 40.04 27.09
C ALA A 61 12.50 40.43 28.42
N LEU A 62 13.83 40.27 28.47
CA LEU A 62 14.80 41.17 29.11
C LEU A 62 16.20 40.53 29.02
N PHE A 63 17.17 41.19 28.38
CA PHE A 63 18.52 41.35 28.95
C PHE A 63 19.31 42.42 28.17
N SER A 64 19.53 43.53 28.89
CA SER A 64 20.59 44.55 28.78
C SER A 64 21.31 44.79 27.46
N ALA A 65 21.14 46.01 26.94
CA ALA A 65 22.04 46.60 25.96
C ALA A 65 23.41 46.94 26.57
N SER A 66 24.48 46.73 25.79
CA SER A 66 25.73 47.47 25.93
C SER A 66 26.18 47.95 24.55
N THR A 67 26.48 49.24 24.45
CA THR A 67 26.97 49.89 23.23
C THR A 67 28.50 49.96 23.24
N ILE A 68 29.13 49.81 22.07
CA ILE A 68 30.32 50.55 21.59
C ILE A 68 30.57 50.15 20.13
N LEU A 69 30.86 51.15 19.29
CA LEU A 69 31.20 51.11 17.85
C LEU A 69 32.70 51.48 17.68
N PRO A 70 33.33 51.45 16.48
CA PRO A 70 32.95 50.87 15.17
C PRO A 70 34.10 50.10 14.44
N LEU A 71 33.83 49.74 13.18
CA LEU A 71 34.76 49.75 12.02
C LEU A 71 35.68 48.54 11.75
N ALA A 72 35.21 47.66 10.85
CA ALA A 72 36.05 47.06 9.81
C ALA A 72 35.21 46.80 8.54
N THR A 73 35.60 47.41 7.42
CA THR A 73 34.86 47.33 6.15
C THR A 73 35.13 45.99 5.46
N MET A 74 34.11 45.14 5.37
CA MET A 74 34.11 44.00 4.44
C MET A 74 32.84 44.08 3.58
N MET A 75 33.02 44.48 2.31
CA MET A 75 31.96 44.43 1.30
C MET A 75 31.65 42.98 0.94
N VAL A 76 30.86 42.29 1.76
CA VAL A 76 30.20 41.06 1.35
C VAL A 76 28.88 41.44 0.71
N ASN A 77 28.88 41.41 -0.62
CA ASN A 77 27.71 41.62 -1.46
C ASN A 77 26.53 40.76 -0.94
N PRO A 78 25.41 41.33 -0.46
CA PRO A 78 24.25 40.57 -0.06
C PRO A 78 23.53 40.07 -1.31
N LYS A 79 24.11 39.05 -1.94
CA LYS A 79 23.39 38.22 -2.91
C LYS A 79 22.15 37.71 -2.17
N PRO A 80 20.92 38.06 -2.59
CA PRO A 80 19.74 37.60 -1.89
C PRO A 80 19.80 36.07 -1.87
N ALA A 81 19.79 35.51 -0.66
CA ALA A 81 19.72 34.08 -0.47
C ALA A 81 18.41 33.63 -1.12
N SER A 82 18.52 32.99 -2.29
CA SER A 82 17.37 32.54 -3.04
C SER A 82 16.66 31.47 -2.21
N ALA A 83 15.56 31.88 -1.56
CA ALA A 83 14.65 31.03 -0.83
C ALA A 83 13.81 30.18 -1.82
N ALA A 84 14.51 29.41 -2.66
CA ALA A 84 13.96 28.57 -3.71
C ALA A 84 14.88 27.36 -3.99
N ALA A 85 15.56 26.86 -2.96
CA ALA A 85 16.17 25.53 -2.96
C ALA A 85 15.23 24.49 -2.31
N ALA A 86 13.92 24.59 -2.62
CA ALA A 86 13.10 23.40 -2.63
C ALA A 86 13.75 22.45 -3.64
N THR A 87 14.29 21.34 -3.16
CA THR A 87 14.96 20.34 -3.98
C THR A 87 13.95 19.75 -4.95
N LYS A 88 13.88 20.33 -6.16
CA LYS A 88 13.16 19.74 -7.30
C LYS A 88 13.59 18.29 -7.37
N SER A 89 12.62 17.38 -7.27
CA SER A 89 12.87 15.98 -7.51
C SER A 89 13.53 15.84 -8.89
N SER A 90 14.54 14.99 -8.99
CA SER A 90 15.41 14.92 -10.17
C SER A 90 14.73 14.34 -11.42
N ILE A 91 13.41 14.11 -11.38
CA ILE A 91 12.58 13.62 -12.47
C ILE A 91 11.60 14.74 -12.86
N THR A 92 11.39 14.93 -14.17
CA THR A 92 10.39 15.87 -14.68
C THR A 92 8.98 15.31 -14.54
N PRO A 93 7.91 16.14 -14.62
CA PRO A 93 6.53 15.65 -14.65
C PRO A 93 6.28 14.64 -15.77
N ASP A 94 6.78 14.90 -16.99
CA ASP A 94 6.69 13.97 -18.11
C ASP A 94 7.38 12.62 -17.83
N ALA A 95 8.53 12.64 -17.16
CA ALA A 95 9.24 11.43 -16.77
C ALA A 95 8.49 10.67 -15.67
N ALA A 96 7.87 11.37 -14.71
CA ALA A 96 7.02 10.78 -13.68
C ALA A 96 5.76 10.14 -14.27
N LEU A 97 5.09 10.80 -15.22
CA LEU A 97 3.93 10.26 -15.95
C LEU A 97 4.31 9.06 -16.82
N THR A 98 5.49 9.11 -17.47
CA THR A 98 6.04 7.99 -18.25
C THR A 98 6.36 6.80 -17.35
N GLN A 99 7.00 7.04 -16.20
CA GLN A 99 7.26 6.01 -15.20
C GLN A 99 5.95 5.38 -14.71
N TRP A 100 4.93 6.18 -14.38
CA TRP A 100 3.62 5.68 -13.96
C TRP A 100 2.98 4.78 -15.03
N LYS A 101 2.92 5.23 -16.29
CA LYS A 101 2.37 4.44 -17.40
C LYS A 101 3.13 3.12 -17.58
N ALA A 102 4.45 3.13 -17.45
CA ALA A 102 5.27 1.91 -17.46
C ALA A 102 5.01 1.01 -16.24
N SER A 103 4.75 1.56 -15.05
CA SER A 103 4.37 0.81 -13.85
C SER A 103 3.04 0.07 -14.00
N VAL A 104 2.03 0.68 -14.64
CA VAL A 104 0.75 0.00 -14.91
C VAL A 104 0.97 -1.23 -15.79
N VAL A 105 1.75 -1.10 -16.87
CA VAL A 105 2.12 -2.22 -17.76
C VAL A 105 2.97 -3.27 -17.02
N ALA A 106 3.86 -2.85 -16.12
CA ALA A 106 4.66 -3.78 -15.31
C ALA A 106 3.80 -4.62 -14.35
N ILE A 107 2.75 -4.04 -13.75
CA ILE A 107 1.80 -4.78 -12.88
C ILE A 107 1.03 -5.83 -13.68
N ASP A 108 0.52 -5.47 -14.87
CA ASP A 108 -0.16 -6.42 -15.76
C ASP A 108 0.79 -7.56 -16.16
N THR A 109 1.99 -7.20 -16.60
CA THR A 109 3.05 -8.14 -16.99
C THR A 109 3.44 -9.10 -15.86
N LEU A 110 3.55 -8.59 -14.62
CA LEU A 110 3.84 -9.35 -13.40
C LEU A 110 2.72 -10.37 -13.09
N LEU A 111 1.46 -9.95 -13.20
CA LEU A 111 0.31 -10.83 -12.96
C LEU A 111 0.18 -11.92 -14.03
N ASP A 112 0.43 -11.60 -15.29
CA ASP A 112 0.38 -12.55 -16.41
C ASP A 112 1.49 -13.60 -16.31
N ARG A 113 2.70 -13.21 -15.89
CA ARG A 113 3.84 -14.14 -15.69
C ARG A 113 3.88 -14.79 -14.30
N TRP A 114 2.93 -14.49 -13.41
CA TRP A 114 3.05 -14.78 -11.98
C TRP A 114 3.50 -16.20 -11.65
N ASP A 115 2.87 -17.18 -12.31
CA ASP A 115 3.08 -18.60 -12.01
C ASP A 115 4.41 -19.14 -12.60
N THR A 116 5.18 -18.29 -13.29
CA THR A 116 6.56 -18.55 -13.75
C THR A 116 7.64 -18.01 -12.81
N LEU A 117 7.27 -17.18 -11.83
CA LEU A 117 8.23 -16.54 -10.91
C LEU A 117 8.67 -17.50 -9.79
N ALA A 118 9.97 -17.77 -9.74
CA ALA A 118 10.57 -18.66 -8.76
C ALA A 118 10.89 -17.93 -7.44
N GLY A 119 9.94 -18.00 -6.49
CA GLY A 119 10.15 -17.54 -5.11
C GLY A 119 9.92 -16.04 -4.88
N GLY A 120 10.17 -15.61 -3.63
CA GLY A 120 9.86 -14.26 -3.17
C GLY A 120 10.71 -13.19 -3.85
N ASP A 121 12.02 -13.37 -3.90
CA ASP A 121 12.93 -12.37 -4.50
C ASP A 121 12.62 -12.09 -5.98
N ALA A 122 12.22 -13.09 -6.77
CA ALA A 122 11.78 -12.87 -8.15
C ALA A 122 10.61 -11.89 -8.24
N ILE A 123 9.63 -12.00 -7.34
CA ILE A 123 8.50 -11.06 -7.23
C ILE A 123 9.00 -9.67 -6.79
N ARG A 124 9.88 -9.60 -5.77
CA ARG A 124 10.41 -8.32 -5.23
C ARG A 124 11.24 -7.54 -6.24
N LYS A 125 11.90 -8.23 -7.17
CA LYS A 125 12.56 -7.59 -8.33
C LYS A 125 11.55 -6.88 -9.23
N GLU A 126 10.47 -7.57 -9.60
CA GLU A 126 9.40 -7.02 -10.45
C GLU A 126 8.65 -5.88 -9.74
N LEU A 127 8.47 -5.97 -8.41
CA LEU A 127 7.94 -4.87 -7.58
C LEU A 127 8.89 -3.67 -7.42
N GLY A 128 10.14 -3.77 -7.86
CA GLY A 128 11.14 -2.71 -7.71
C GLY A 128 11.56 -2.44 -6.26
N THR A 129 11.32 -3.39 -5.36
CA THR A 129 11.73 -3.30 -3.93
C THR A 129 13.07 -4.00 -3.68
N ALA A 130 13.47 -4.93 -4.56
CA ALA A 130 14.79 -5.54 -4.56
C ALA A 130 15.52 -5.27 -5.89
N ASN A 131 16.48 -4.34 -5.86
CA ASN A 131 17.27 -3.97 -7.04
C ASN A 131 18.49 -4.87 -7.20
N PHE A 132 18.31 -5.99 -7.90
CA PHE A 132 19.43 -6.83 -8.36
C PHE A 132 19.30 -7.13 -9.86
N GLY A 133 20.44 -7.09 -10.55
CA GLY A 133 20.53 -7.16 -12.01
C GLY A 133 20.76 -5.79 -12.66
N THR A 134 20.70 -5.77 -14.00
CA THR A 134 20.95 -4.58 -14.84
C THR A 134 19.70 -3.75 -15.13
N GLU A 135 18.52 -4.34 -14.94
CA GLU A 135 17.22 -3.73 -15.22
C GLU A 135 16.52 -3.33 -13.92
N THR A 136 16.00 -2.11 -13.89
CA THR A 136 15.24 -1.56 -12.77
C THR A 136 13.76 -1.58 -13.11
N SER A 137 12.92 -2.16 -12.24
CA SER A 137 11.47 -2.13 -12.43
C SER A 137 10.94 -0.69 -12.45
N PRO A 138 9.95 -0.34 -13.31
CA PRO A 138 9.29 0.95 -13.27
C PRO A 138 8.66 1.31 -11.91
N LEU A 139 8.36 0.32 -11.06
CA LEU A 139 7.84 0.53 -9.70
C LEU A 139 8.91 1.04 -8.72
N PHE A 140 10.20 0.98 -9.07
CA PHE A 140 11.27 1.48 -8.20
C PHE A 140 11.11 2.97 -7.90
N GLN A 141 11.03 3.31 -6.62
CA GLN A 141 10.83 4.68 -6.12
C GLN A 141 9.57 5.37 -6.66
N ILE A 142 8.51 4.63 -7.00
CA ILE A 142 7.26 5.18 -7.57
C ILE A 142 6.62 6.31 -6.74
N GLN A 143 6.83 6.31 -5.41
CA GLN A 143 6.46 7.41 -4.51
C GLN A 143 7.03 8.78 -4.95
N LYS A 144 8.22 8.80 -5.57
CA LYS A 144 8.81 10.04 -6.12
C LYS A 144 8.06 10.52 -7.36
N ALA A 145 7.61 9.60 -8.22
CA ALA A 145 6.78 9.93 -9.37
C ALA A 145 5.43 10.51 -8.91
N PHE A 146 4.76 9.86 -7.94
CA PHE A 146 3.53 10.41 -7.36
C PHE A 146 3.72 11.79 -6.73
N LYS A 147 4.82 12.01 -5.99
CA LYS A 147 5.15 13.32 -5.45
C LYS A 147 5.33 14.36 -6.56
N VAL A 148 6.04 14.03 -7.65
CA VAL A 148 6.24 14.98 -8.75
C VAL A 148 4.95 15.29 -9.48
N LEU A 149 4.10 14.30 -9.75
CA LEU A 149 2.79 14.50 -10.35
C LEU A 149 1.92 15.41 -9.46
N ARG A 150 1.73 15.04 -8.18
CA ARG A 150 0.96 15.84 -7.22
C ARG A 150 1.45 17.29 -7.09
N ASP A 151 2.76 17.51 -7.14
CA ASP A 151 3.36 18.83 -6.90
C ASP A 151 3.46 19.70 -8.19
N ASN A 152 3.25 19.14 -9.40
CA ASN A 152 3.55 19.84 -10.68
C ASN A 152 2.57 19.55 -11.84
N ASP A 153 1.60 18.65 -11.68
CA ASP A 153 0.67 18.26 -12.74
C ASP A 153 -0.73 18.86 -12.50
N ASP A 154 -0.96 20.03 -13.11
CA ASP A 154 -2.23 20.75 -13.06
C ASP A 154 -3.38 19.99 -13.79
N SER A 155 -3.11 18.85 -14.44
CA SER A 155 -4.13 18.03 -15.12
C SER A 155 -4.80 16.99 -14.21
N ILE A 156 -4.36 16.86 -12.94
CA ILE A 156 -5.00 15.97 -11.97
C ILE A 156 -6.43 16.45 -11.67
N SER A 157 -7.44 15.63 -11.98
CA SER A 157 -8.85 16.03 -11.85
C SER A 157 -9.33 16.19 -10.41
N ASP A 158 -8.77 15.40 -9.49
CA ASP A 158 -8.99 15.51 -8.05
C ASP A 158 -7.68 15.19 -7.31
N LEU A 159 -7.08 16.23 -6.72
CA LEU A 159 -5.79 16.13 -6.03
C LEU A 159 -5.87 15.37 -4.70
N VAL A 160 -7.03 15.39 -4.04
CA VAL A 160 -7.25 14.70 -2.77
C VAL A 160 -7.37 13.20 -3.03
N GLU A 161 -8.27 12.81 -3.93
CA GLU A 161 -8.44 11.42 -4.34
C GLU A 161 -7.14 10.87 -4.96
N PHE A 162 -6.41 11.64 -5.77
CA PHE A 162 -5.11 11.22 -6.30
C PHE A 162 -4.11 10.95 -5.18
N THR A 163 -4.07 11.81 -4.16
CA THR A 163 -3.17 11.64 -3.01
C THR A 163 -3.53 10.36 -2.25
N GLU A 164 -4.80 10.19 -1.86
CA GLU A 164 -5.28 9.02 -1.12
C GLU A 164 -5.05 7.70 -1.88
N GLN A 165 -5.36 7.66 -3.19
CA GLN A 165 -5.11 6.47 -4.02
C GLN A 165 -3.61 6.21 -4.21
N SER A 166 -2.76 7.24 -4.33
CA SER A 166 -1.30 7.07 -4.44
C SER A 166 -0.66 6.53 -3.15
N GLU A 167 -1.21 6.91 -1.99
CA GLU A 167 -0.81 6.39 -0.68
C GLU A 167 -1.29 4.95 -0.51
N GLU A 168 -2.54 4.62 -0.87
CA GLU A 168 -3.01 3.23 -0.76
C GLU A 168 -2.35 2.29 -1.78
N PHE A 169 -2.01 2.77 -2.98
CA PHE A 169 -1.15 2.02 -3.91
C PHE A 169 0.20 1.68 -3.28
N THR A 170 0.79 2.66 -2.59
CA THR A 170 2.06 2.50 -1.89
C THR A 170 1.93 1.51 -0.71
N ASN A 171 0.82 1.53 0.01
CA ASN A 171 0.53 0.55 1.05
C ASN A 171 0.40 -0.86 0.47
N ALA A 172 -0.35 -1.04 -0.62
CA ALA A 172 -0.50 -2.32 -1.31
C ALA A 172 0.85 -2.86 -1.82
N LEU A 173 1.71 -2.00 -2.39
CA LEU A 173 3.09 -2.34 -2.78
C LEU A 173 3.91 -2.86 -1.59
N ASN A 174 3.84 -2.16 -0.44
CA ASN A 174 4.56 -2.55 0.77
C ASN A 174 4.04 -3.88 1.37
N ARG A 175 2.72 -4.11 1.31
CA ARG A 175 2.11 -5.40 1.71
C ARG A 175 2.56 -6.53 0.78
N ALA A 176 2.56 -6.30 -0.53
CA ALA A 176 3.04 -7.25 -1.54
C ALA A 176 4.52 -7.63 -1.32
N ASP A 177 5.40 -6.65 -1.11
CA ASP A 177 6.83 -6.89 -0.80
C ASP A 177 7.00 -7.65 0.51
N THR A 178 6.26 -7.30 1.57
CA THR A 178 6.34 -7.99 2.86
C THR A 178 5.96 -9.47 2.74
N MET A 179 4.91 -9.77 1.96
CA MET A 179 4.50 -11.15 1.69
C MET A 179 5.53 -11.87 0.81
N ALA A 180 6.01 -11.25 -0.27
CA ALA A 180 7.05 -11.83 -1.13
C ALA A 180 8.35 -12.10 -0.35
N TYR A 181 8.81 -11.17 0.48
CA TYR A 181 9.97 -11.34 1.36
C TYR A 181 9.79 -12.51 2.32
N SER A 182 8.61 -12.63 2.93
CA SER A 182 8.28 -13.74 3.83
C SER A 182 8.37 -15.11 3.14
N ALA A 183 8.10 -15.20 1.83
CA ALA A 183 8.23 -16.43 1.06
C ALA A 183 9.68 -16.96 1.00
N ASN A 184 10.69 -16.09 1.08
CA ASN A 184 12.10 -16.49 1.03
C ASN A 184 12.56 -17.23 2.31
N PHE A 185 11.89 -17.02 3.44
CA PHE A 185 12.24 -17.59 4.75
C PHE A 185 11.22 -18.66 5.23
N ALA A 186 10.23 -18.95 4.40
CA ALA A 186 9.23 -19.98 4.63
C ALA A 186 9.87 -21.38 4.49
N GLY A 187 10.01 -22.10 5.60
CA GLY A 187 10.70 -23.41 5.63
C GLY A 187 11.40 -23.79 6.94
N GLY A 188 11.35 -22.93 7.97
CA GLY A 188 11.98 -23.18 9.27
C GLY A 188 11.50 -24.45 10.02
N SER A 189 12.20 -24.80 11.10
CA SER A 189 11.94 -26.01 11.87
C SER A 189 10.55 -26.05 12.52
N GLY A 190 9.87 -27.19 12.41
CA GLY A 190 8.52 -27.40 12.97
C GLY A 190 7.50 -27.73 11.88
N LYS A 191 6.37 -27.00 11.86
CA LYS A 191 5.36 -27.05 10.79
C LYS A 191 5.44 -25.77 9.96
N PRO A 192 6.41 -25.62 9.04
CA PRO A 192 6.56 -24.40 8.26
C PRO A 192 5.36 -24.18 7.35
N THR A 193 4.87 -22.93 7.32
CA THR A 193 3.97 -22.45 6.26
C THR A 193 4.70 -22.55 4.91
N PRO A 194 4.13 -23.17 3.86
CA PRO A 194 4.78 -23.26 2.56
C PRO A 194 5.04 -21.88 1.93
N PRO A 195 6.18 -21.65 1.24
CA PRO A 195 6.46 -20.40 0.53
C PRO A 195 5.30 -19.92 -0.37
N LYS A 196 4.62 -20.87 -1.02
CA LYS A 196 3.48 -20.58 -1.92
C LYS A 196 2.36 -19.81 -1.22
N VAL A 197 2.10 -20.03 0.07
CA VAL A 197 1.05 -19.30 0.80
C VAL A 197 1.36 -17.80 0.87
N TYR A 198 2.64 -17.44 0.97
CA TYR A 198 3.07 -16.06 0.99
C TYR A 198 3.09 -15.44 -0.41
N THR A 199 3.51 -16.18 -1.45
CA THR A 199 3.41 -15.69 -2.83
C THR A 199 1.95 -15.54 -3.28
N ASP A 200 1.05 -16.44 -2.88
CA ASP A 200 -0.38 -16.33 -3.20
C ASP A 200 -1.00 -15.09 -2.53
N LYS A 201 -0.59 -14.75 -1.30
CA LYS A 201 -0.97 -13.48 -0.64
C LYS A 201 -0.39 -12.27 -1.37
N ALA A 202 0.88 -12.31 -1.79
CA ALA A 202 1.47 -11.24 -2.58
C ALA A 202 0.71 -11.01 -3.91
N LYS A 203 0.22 -12.08 -4.56
CA LYS A 203 -0.60 -11.99 -5.79
C LYS A 203 -1.89 -11.18 -5.55
N ILE A 204 -2.54 -11.37 -4.39
CA ILE A 204 -3.76 -10.64 -4.02
C ILE A 204 -3.46 -9.15 -3.82
N GLU A 205 -2.37 -8.80 -3.14
CA GLU A 205 -1.96 -7.40 -2.96
C GLU A 205 -1.60 -6.73 -4.31
N VAL A 206 -0.97 -7.45 -5.24
CA VAL A 206 -0.68 -6.93 -6.60
C VAL A 206 -1.95 -6.80 -7.46
N GLN A 207 -2.95 -7.67 -7.26
CA GLN A 207 -4.29 -7.48 -7.86
C GLN A 207 -4.98 -6.23 -7.30
N ASP A 208 -4.78 -5.91 -6.02
CA ASP A 208 -5.30 -4.68 -5.42
C ASP A 208 -4.54 -3.44 -5.94
N MET A 209 -3.20 -3.50 -6.09
CA MET A 209 -2.43 -2.47 -6.79
C MET A 209 -2.97 -2.22 -8.21
N LYS A 210 -3.32 -3.26 -8.97
CA LYS A 210 -3.94 -3.14 -10.31
C LYS A 210 -5.32 -2.45 -10.26
N ARG A 211 -6.12 -2.71 -9.22
CA ARG A 211 -7.40 -2.01 -9.01
C ARG A 211 -7.17 -0.53 -8.72
N ILE A 212 -6.27 -0.20 -7.80
CA ILE A 212 -5.93 1.18 -7.42
C ILE A 212 -5.32 1.95 -8.59
N ALA A 213 -4.45 1.31 -9.37
CA ALA A 213 -3.81 1.89 -10.55
C ALA A 213 -4.81 2.36 -11.62
N LYS A 214 -5.98 1.69 -11.74
CA LYS A 214 -7.06 2.17 -12.60
C LYS A 214 -7.69 3.46 -12.07
N SER A 215 -7.85 3.59 -10.76
CA SER A 215 -8.34 4.82 -10.12
C SER A 215 -7.36 5.97 -10.40
N ILE A 216 -6.09 5.82 -10.03
CA ILE A 216 -5.02 6.81 -10.27
C ILE A 216 -4.96 7.22 -11.76
N SER A 217 -5.02 6.26 -12.68
CA SER A 217 -4.96 6.54 -14.12
C SER A 217 -6.21 7.23 -14.68
N SER A 218 -7.34 7.18 -13.97
CA SER A 218 -8.55 7.94 -14.34
C SER A 218 -8.51 9.39 -13.86
N LEU A 219 -7.72 9.68 -12.83
CA LEU A 219 -7.53 11.02 -12.25
C LEU A 219 -6.46 11.83 -13.00
N LEU A 220 -5.50 11.14 -13.61
CA LEU A 220 -4.53 11.72 -14.53
C LEU A 220 -5.21 11.93 -15.90
N VAL A 221 -5.81 13.11 -16.09
CA VAL A 221 -6.47 13.45 -17.35
C VAL A 221 -5.43 13.36 -18.48
N THR A 222 -5.65 12.45 -19.42
CA THR A 222 -4.81 12.42 -20.61
C THR A 222 -5.22 13.59 -21.50
N PRO A 223 -4.33 14.57 -21.79
CA PRO A 223 -4.66 15.62 -22.74
C PRO A 223 -4.97 14.99 -24.11
N PRO A 224 -5.94 15.56 -24.86
CA PRO A 224 -6.43 14.99 -26.13
C PRO A 224 -5.41 15.02 -27.26
#